data_AF-A0A522MHY3-F1
#
_entry.id   AF-A0A522MHY3-F1
#
_cell.length_a   1.000
_cell.length_b   1.000
_cell.length_c   1.000
_cell.angle_alpha   90.00
_cell.angle_beta   90.00
_cell.angle_gamma   90.00
#
_symmetry.space_group_name_H-M   'P 1'
#
loop_
_entity.id
_entity.type
_entity.pdbx_description
1 polymer ?
#
loop_
_entity_poly.entity_id
_entity_poly.type
_entity_poly.pdbx_seq_one_letter_code
_entity_poly.pdbx_strand_id
1 'polypeptide(L)' 'MTAASLGAVMLTGCGGSAPLFTRDGRPTTAVQCSAAGPWANCMDHARGICQSDIDVIDQSSQGGVNKLLFACKAK' A
#
# COMPACT_ATOMS: atom_id res chain seq x y z
N MET A 1 18.49 12.64 -40.54
CA MET A 1 17.07 12.71 -40.14
C MET A 1 16.99 12.49 -38.63
N THR A 2 16.56 13.55 -37.96
CA THR A 2 16.22 13.66 -36.53
C THR A 2 15.12 12.69 -36.11
N ALA A 3 15.28 12.06 -34.94
CA ALA A 3 14.20 11.85 -33.97
C ALA A 3 14.80 11.51 -32.60
N ALA A 4 14.82 12.50 -31.71
CA ALA A 4 14.95 12.31 -30.29
C ALA A 4 13.59 11.86 -29.73
N SER A 5 13.57 10.79 -28.94
CA SER A 5 12.41 10.40 -28.14
C SER A 5 12.86 10.09 -26.73
N LEU A 6 12.93 11.14 -25.91
CA LEU A 6 13.00 11.06 -24.46
C LEU A 6 11.63 10.59 -23.95
N GLY A 7 11.54 9.33 -23.50
CA GLY A 7 10.36 8.77 -22.84
C GLY A 7 10.76 8.17 -21.50
N ALA A 8 10.95 9.02 -20.50
CA ALA A 8 11.16 8.62 -19.12
C ALA A 8 9.81 8.41 -18.41
N VAL A 9 9.81 7.49 -17.43
CA VAL A 9 8.79 7.28 -16.38
C VAL A 9 7.52 6.59 -16.93
N MET A 10 7.05 5.45 -16.43
CA MET A 10 6.89 5.01 -15.04
C MET A 10 7.14 3.51 -14.91
N LEU A 11 7.98 3.12 -13.94
CA LEU A 11 8.00 1.77 -13.40
C LEU A 11 6.67 1.55 -12.69
N THR A 12 5.65 1.08 -13.40
CA THR A 12 4.42 0.56 -12.79
C THR A 12 4.86 -0.48 -11.78
N GLY A 13 4.74 -0.16 -10.48
CA GLY A 13 5.06 -1.08 -9.40
C GLY A 13 4.32 -2.39 -9.63
N CYS A 14 5.06 -3.40 -10.08
CA CYS A 14 4.56 -4.75 -10.27
C CYS A 14 4.47 -5.38 -8.87
N GLY A 15 3.35 -5.20 -8.21
CA GLY A 15 3.16 -5.67 -6.83
C GLY A 15 1.73 -5.53 -6.31
N GLY A 16 0.74 -5.50 -7.20
CA GLY A 16 -0.67 -5.52 -6.79
C GLY A 16 -1.12 -6.97 -6.61
N SER A 17 -0.93 -7.56 -5.42
CA SER A 17 -1.79 -8.68 -5.03
C SER A 17 -3.23 -8.21 -5.21
N ALA A 18 -4.05 -8.96 -5.97
CA ALA A 18 -5.41 -8.55 -6.31
C ALA A 18 -6.11 -7.99 -5.05
N PRO A 19 -6.68 -6.78 -5.10
CA PRO A 19 -7.24 -6.15 -3.91
C PRO A 19 -8.32 -7.08 -3.38
N LEU A 20 -8.07 -7.66 -2.20
CA LEU A 20 -9.08 -8.46 -1.54
C LEU A 20 -10.19 -7.47 -1.21
N PHE A 21 -11.33 -7.54 -1.87
CA PHE A 21 -12.37 -6.57 -1.59
C PHE A 21 -12.83 -6.80 -0.14
N THR A 22 -12.87 -5.71 0.63
CA THR A 22 -13.52 -5.73 1.94
C THR A 22 -14.97 -6.19 1.74
N ARG A 23 -15.61 -6.72 2.78
CA ARG A 23 -17.03 -7.13 2.72
C ARG A 23 -17.97 -6.03 2.18
N ASP A 24 -17.56 -4.76 2.34
CA ASP A 24 -18.25 -3.57 1.86
C ASP A 24 -17.94 -3.18 0.40
N GLY A 25 -17.15 -3.96 -0.33
CA GLY A 25 -16.78 -3.70 -1.73
C GLY A 25 -15.62 -2.71 -1.94
N ARG A 26 -15.02 -2.17 -0.87
CA ARG A 26 -13.85 -1.27 -0.99
C ARG A 26 -12.59 -2.08 -1.36
N PRO A 27 -11.72 -1.59 -2.27
CA PRO A 27 -10.44 -2.22 -2.54
C PRO A 27 -9.56 -2.15 -1.29
N THR A 28 -8.98 -3.29 -0.90
CA THR A 28 -8.00 -3.33 0.19
C THR A 28 -6.60 -3.39 -0.37
N THR A 29 -5.67 -2.84 0.40
CA THR A 29 -4.25 -2.79 0.10
C THR A 29 -3.51 -3.46 1.23
N ALA A 30 -2.56 -4.33 0.88
CA ALA A 30 -1.66 -4.95 1.84
C ALA A 30 -0.29 -4.30 1.71
N VAL A 31 0.28 -3.85 2.82
CA VAL A 31 1.68 -3.40 2.87
C VAL A 31 2.47 -4.26 3.84
N GLN A 32 3.76 -4.37 3.56
CA GLN A 32 4.72 -5.05 4.40
C GLN A 32 5.70 -4.02 4.92
N CYS A 33 5.80 -3.93 6.23
CA CYS A 33 6.65 -2.99 6.94
C CYS A 33 7.63 -3.77 7.81
N SER A 34 8.80 -3.21 8.07
CA SER A 34 9.74 -3.85 8.99
C SER A 34 9.14 -3.93 10.39
N ALA A 35 9.17 -5.11 11.01
CA ALA A 35 8.76 -5.27 12.41
C ALA A 35 9.79 -4.73 13.40
N ALA A 36 10.96 -4.30 12.91
CA ALA A 36 11.98 -3.64 13.74
C ALA A 36 11.56 -2.22 14.16
N GLY A 37 10.56 -1.62 13.50
CA GLY A 37 10.05 -0.29 13.81
C GLY A 37 8.64 -0.31 14.42
N PRO A 38 8.19 0.81 15.00
CA PRO A 38 6.84 0.94 15.53
C PRO A 38 5.78 0.80 14.41
N TRP A 39 4.63 0.19 14.74
CA TRP A 39 3.49 0.06 13.83
C TRP A 39 3.01 1.41 13.28
N ALA A 40 3.19 2.50 14.03
CA ALA A 40 2.88 3.86 13.59
C ALA A 40 3.51 4.19 12.23
N ASN A 41 4.77 3.79 11.99
CA ASN A 41 5.44 4.03 10.69
C ASN A 41 4.74 3.27 9.55
N CYS A 42 4.25 2.06 9.84
CA CYS A 42 3.50 1.27 8.86
C CYS A 42 2.13 1.90 8.54
N MET A 43 1.47 2.43 9.58
CA MET A 43 0.21 3.15 9.41
C MET A 43 0.39 4.49 8.69
N ASP A 44 1.45 5.25 8.98
CA ASP A 44 1.79 6.49 8.28
C ASP A 44 2.06 6.23 6.80
N HIS A 45 2.77 5.16 6.47
CA HIS A 45 2.97 4.75 5.09
C HIS A 45 1.63 4.43 4.40
N ALA A 46 0.75 3.67 5.07
CA ALA A 46 -0.58 3.36 4.55
C ALA A 46 -1.47 4.62 4.39
N ARG A 47 -1.42 5.58 5.32
CA ARG A 47 -2.09 6.89 5.18
C ARG A 47 -1.51 7.69 4.02
N GLY A 48 -0.20 7.62 3.81
CA GLY A 48 0.47 8.21 2.66
C GLY A 48 -0.02 7.63 1.32
N ILE A 49 -0.37 6.34 1.27
CA ILE A 49 -0.97 5.72 0.09
C ILE A 49 -2.38 6.27 -0.17
N CYS A 50 -3.19 6.41 0.87
CA CYS A 50 -4.58 6.87 0.75
C CYS A 50 -4.74 8.39 0.64
N GLN A 51 -3.73 9.17 1.05
CA GLN A 51 -3.83 10.62 1.25
C GLN A 51 -5.00 11.02 2.18
N SER A 52 -5.40 10.08 3.04
CA SER A 52 -6.52 10.16 3.98
C SER A 52 -6.33 9.12 5.08
N ASP A 53 -7.24 9.08 6.05
CA ASP A 53 -7.26 8.01 7.04
C ASP A 53 -7.49 6.63 6.41
N ILE A 54 -6.94 5.63 7.08
CA ILE A 54 -7.07 4.23 6.68
C ILE A 54 -8.00 3.49 7.63
N ASP A 55 -8.67 2.49 7.10
CA ASP A 55 -9.42 1.50 7.83
C ASP A 55 -8.58 0.22 7.91
N VAL A 56 -8.25 -0.21 9.12
CA VAL A 56 -7.35 -1.35 9.32
C VAL A 56 -8.16 -2.62 9.42
N ILE A 57 -7.92 -3.54 8.50
CA ILE A 57 -8.71 -4.75 8.34
C ILE A 57 -8.00 -5.94 8.99
N ASP A 58 -6.69 -6.06 8.73
CA ASP A 58 -5.85 -7.09 9.35
C ASP A 58 -4.48 -6.52 9.71
N GLN A 59 -3.97 -6.96 10.86
CA GLN A 59 -2.62 -6.65 11.33
C GLN A 59 -1.97 -7.93 11.81
N SER A 60 -0.90 -8.32 11.13
CA SER A 60 -0.15 -9.51 11.48
C SER A 60 1.35 -9.22 11.48
N SER A 61 2.08 -9.87 12.39
CA SER A 61 3.55 -9.83 12.42
C SER A 61 4.07 -11.24 12.28
N GLN A 62 4.91 -11.48 11.27
CA GLN A 62 5.49 -12.79 11.03
C GLN A 62 6.95 -12.65 10.59
N GLY A 63 7.86 -13.39 11.23
CA GLY A 63 9.25 -13.47 10.77
C GLY A 63 10.01 -12.14 10.69
N GLY A 64 9.66 -11.15 11.51
CA GLY A 64 10.30 -9.82 11.47
C GLY A 64 9.70 -8.85 10.45
N VAL A 65 8.58 -9.21 9.82
CA VAL A 65 7.81 -8.33 8.94
C VAL A 65 6.38 -8.16 9.48
N ASN A 66 5.93 -6.91 9.52
CA ASN A 66 4.57 -6.53 9.83
C ASN A 66 3.77 -6.44 8.53
N LYS A 67 2.72 -7.24 8.41
CA LYS A 67 1.71 -7.16 7.35
C LYS A 67 0.53 -6.36 7.85
N LEU A 68 0.22 -5.28 7.13
CA LEU A 68 -0.94 -4.44 7.37
C LEU A 68 -1.86 -4.53 6.16
N LEU A 69 -3.06 -5.06 6.35
CA LEU A 69 -4.14 -5.00 5.37
C LEU A 69 -5.07 -3.85 5.76
N PHE A 70 -5.29 -2.92 4.84
CA PHE A 70 -6.10 -1.73 5.07
C PHE A 70 -6.92 -1.35 3.85
N ALA A 71 -7.97 -0.56 4.06
CA ALA A 71 -8.71 0.13 3.00
C ALA A 71 -8.61 1.64 3.22
N CYS A 72 -8.60 2.42 2.13
CA CYS A 72 -8.69 3.87 2.25
C CYS A 72 -10.09 4.27 2.72
N LYS A 73 -10.18 5.15 3.71
CA LYS A 73 -11.47 5.74 4.08
C LYS A 73 -11.90 6.71 2.99
N ALA A 74 -13.19 6.72 2.69
CA ALA A 74 -13.80 7.76 1.88
C ALA A 74 -13.55 9.11 2.57
N LYS A 75 -13.16 10.10 1.77
CA LYS A 75 -12.88 11.46 2.25
C LYS A 75 -14.17 12.22 2.53
#